data_AF-A0A0M4EBT8-F1
#
_entry.id   AF-A0A0M4EBT8-F1
#
_cell.length_a   1.000
_cell.length_b   1.000
_cell.length_c   1.000
_cell.angle_alpha   90.00
_cell.angle_beta   90.00
_cell.angle_gamma   90.00
#
_symmetry.space_group_name_H-M   'P 1'
#
loop_
_entity.id
_entity.type
_entity.pdbx_description
1 polymer ?
#
loop_
_entity_poly.entity_id
_entity_poly.type
_entity_poly.pdbx_seq_one_letter_code
_entity_poly.pdbx_strand_id
1 'polypeptide(L)'
;MPLAQFQVLRLDNNQPASNYIYSLEQNPLLRINATSGEVFMRTDYQPVNGSVKYVLTAIPRQQASDSDEESEEEQQLLQEVAHLTLELTPQALDAYCAELEHICFWSSAHYTIAEHTKPSKASFEPVLLGSLNSRAARYLCPLKTVDYSLKAGSAFFILKQNRLFSKTPLDHDELNGLQARAGVLETTISCTVSLHGEQRQFVRSYNVTILDRNDNGPQLQERQPHFDFYLDQPYFKAQEAVGEKIIYLDKDTLAANAQLNYGILNDGLSLLQPDCHAYEADHTGRPHTIVSCQLRFSRSGMLRQTPYCVQLQARDMTIQLKHVNTTATAEVCLHVDTRRLHASDQEHPQALPLRGRQQRIFDSTGELLHGDLAGRRRIAVDYEKDVFVHRAAAAYYRVAQPDRFMDLLRLRNWRFALAEDRSGAFGLTETAGILYVRDALALEHASETVYFLNITWQDGDKHSHAFVLNVHLEEGRPANASCEVRLKSRSQTCAQVKYRQQCGKFCGLATNGGACMWRGSSTAMFSKNYGSCVPDARYCPDRVCDALEELNPLACPQDCTPASRIVGPHTSNDNKHGIQSGSGTCICEDNGR
;
A
#
# COMPACT_ATOMS: atom_id res chain seq x y z
N MET A 1 -49.64 -18.13 -0.19
CA MET A 1 -49.17 -16.86 0.40
C MET A 1 -47.81 -16.50 -0.20
N PRO A 2 -47.60 -15.28 -0.71
CA PRO A 2 -46.30 -14.86 -1.24
C PRO A 2 -45.31 -14.59 -0.09
N LEU A 3 -44.13 -15.19 -0.16
CA LEU A 3 -43.10 -15.10 0.88
C LEU A 3 -42.00 -14.10 0.51
N ALA A 4 -41.47 -14.26 -0.71
CA ALA A 4 -40.34 -13.50 -1.24
C ALA A 4 -40.43 -13.40 -2.76
N GLN A 5 -39.55 -12.61 -3.36
CA GLN A 5 -39.42 -12.51 -4.81
C GLN A 5 -37.93 -12.49 -5.16
N PHE A 6 -37.49 -13.43 -6.00
CA PHE A 6 -36.15 -13.49 -6.54
C PHE A 6 -36.14 -12.83 -7.92
N GLN A 7 -35.25 -11.86 -8.13
CA GLN A 7 -35.13 -11.13 -9.38
C GLN A 7 -33.67 -10.98 -9.75
N VAL A 8 -33.35 -11.29 -11.00
CA VAL A 8 -32.08 -10.88 -11.62
C VAL A 8 -32.27 -9.48 -12.17
N LEU A 9 -31.34 -8.58 -11.86
CA LEU A 9 -31.32 -7.21 -12.39
C LEU A 9 -30.32 -7.14 -13.55
N ARG A 10 -30.63 -6.36 -14.58
CA ARG A 10 -29.68 -6.09 -15.66
C ARG A 10 -28.56 -5.18 -15.18
N LEU A 11 -27.34 -5.45 -15.64
CA LEU A 11 -26.15 -4.69 -15.25
C LEU A 11 -26.17 -3.22 -15.70
N ASP A 12 -26.79 -2.93 -16.84
CA ASP A 12 -26.76 -1.61 -17.47
C ASP A 12 -27.73 -0.60 -16.84
N ASN A 13 -28.90 -1.06 -16.40
CA ASN A 13 -29.96 -0.17 -15.90
C ASN A 13 -30.57 -0.61 -14.57
N ASN A 14 -30.07 -1.70 -13.96
CA ASN A 14 -30.60 -2.30 -12.74
C ASN A 14 -32.12 -2.57 -12.76
N GLN A 15 -32.72 -2.71 -13.95
CA GLN A 15 -34.10 -3.12 -14.09
C GLN A 15 -34.21 -4.65 -14.09
N PRO A 16 -35.37 -5.22 -13.71
CA PRO A 16 -35.57 -6.67 -13.74
C PRO A 16 -35.30 -7.23 -15.13
N ALA A 17 -34.40 -8.20 -15.20
CA ALA A 17 -34.07 -8.91 -16.42
C ALA A 17 -35.24 -9.83 -16.81
N SER A 18 -35.81 -9.61 -18.00
CA SER A 18 -36.98 -10.35 -18.49
C SER A 18 -36.62 -11.69 -19.16
N ASN A 19 -35.34 -11.89 -19.45
CA ASN A 19 -34.79 -13.04 -20.17
C ASN A 19 -34.40 -14.21 -19.27
N TYR A 20 -34.85 -14.27 -18.02
CA TYR A 20 -34.58 -15.37 -17.10
C TYR A 20 -35.82 -16.24 -16.85
N ILE A 21 -35.56 -17.50 -16.50
CA ILE A 21 -36.51 -18.47 -15.99
C ILE A 21 -36.06 -18.84 -14.57
N TYR A 22 -36.97 -18.71 -13.61
CA TYR A 22 -36.68 -19.02 -12.23
C TYR A 22 -37.09 -20.45 -11.91
N SER A 23 -36.14 -21.23 -11.40
CA SER A 23 -36.38 -22.61 -10.94
C SER A 23 -36.06 -22.72 -9.45
N LEU A 24 -36.68 -23.71 -8.82
CA LEU A 24 -36.54 -24.01 -7.40
C LEU A 24 -36.39 -25.52 -7.29
N GLU A 25 -35.42 -25.96 -6.49
CA GLU A 25 -35.22 -27.38 -6.20
C GLU A 25 -36.54 -28.03 -5.73
N GLN A 26 -36.84 -29.23 -6.22
CA GLN A 26 -38.12 -29.86 -5.96
C GLN A 26 -38.31 -30.14 -4.48
N ASN A 27 -39.33 -29.51 -3.88
CA ASN A 27 -39.50 -29.53 -2.44
C ASN A 27 -40.99 -29.54 -2.02
N PRO A 28 -41.29 -29.99 -0.78
CA PRO A 28 -42.66 -30.13 -0.30
C PRO A 28 -43.27 -28.84 0.25
N LEU A 29 -42.52 -27.73 0.38
CA LEU A 29 -42.98 -26.52 1.07
C LEU A 29 -43.32 -25.35 0.15
N LEU A 30 -42.51 -25.15 -0.89
CA LEU A 30 -42.44 -23.94 -1.68
C LEU A 30 -42.66 -24.21 -3.16
N ARG A 31 -43.20 -23.21 -3.84
CA ARG A 31 -43.33 -23.15 -5.29
C ARG A 31 -42.87 -21.80 -5.77
N ILE A 32 -42.15 -21.76 -6.89
CA ILE A 32 -41.75 -20.51 -7.55
C ILE A 32 -42.54 -20.30 -8.82
N ASN A 33 -42.89 -19.06 -9.12
CA ASN A 33 -43.37 -18.69 -10.44
C ASN A 33 -42.18 -18.48 -11.38
N ALA A 34 -42.10 -19.30 -12.41
CA ALA A 34 -40.97 -19.34 -13.35
C ALA A 34 -40.74 -18.03 -14.11
N THR A 35 -41.74 -17.16 -14.24
CA THR A 35 -41.61 -15.88 -14.95
C THR A 35 -41.43 -14.68 -14.04
N SER A 36 -42.14 -14.63 -12.90
CA SER A 36 -42.09 -13.48 -11.97
C SER A 36 -41.05 -13.63 -10.87
N GLY A 37 -40.52 -14.84 -10.66
CA GLY A 37 -39.59 -15.17 -9.56
C GLY A 37 -40.24 -15.11 -8.17
N GLU A 38 -41.58 -15.03 -8.10
CA GLU A 38 -42.29 -15.00 -6.83
C GLU A 38 -42.34 -16.37 -6.17
N VAL A 39 -42.00 -16.40 -4.89
CA VAL A 39 -41.95 -17.61 -4.06
C VAL A 39 -43.20 -17.68 -3.22
N PHE A 40 -43.93 -18.79 -3.35
CA PHE A 40 -45.17 -19.06 -2.66
C PHE A 40 -45.04 -20.29 -1.78
N MET A 41 -45.74 -20.27 -0.65
CA MET A 41 -45.99 -21.49 0.11
C MET A 41 -47.03 -22.35 -0.63
N ARG A 42 -46.75 -23.65 -0.72
CA ARG A 42 -47.66 -24.66 -1.29
C ARG A 42 -48.90 -24.82 -0.43
N THR A 43 -50.02 -25.19 -1.05
CA THR A 43 -51.27 -25.50 -0.35
C THR A 43 -51.28 -26.90 0.24
N ASP A 44 -50.53 -27.82 -0.38
CA ASP A 44 -50.38 -29.24 -0.01
C ASP A 44 -49.10 -29.49 0.81
N TYR A 45 -48.64 -28.48 1.54
CA TYR A 45 -47.34 -28.54 2.20
C TYR A 45 -47.32 -29.52 3.38
N GLN A 46 -46.16 -30.16 3.59
CA GLN A 46 -45.91 -30.98 4.79
C GLN A 46 -45.06 -30.18 5.78
N PRO A 47 -45.45 -30.12 7.07
CA PRO A 47 -44.65 -29.41 8.08
C PRO A 47 -43.30 -30.10 8.24
N VAL A 48 -42.23 -29.30 8.30
CA VAL A 48 -40.86 -29.81 8.44
C VAL A 48 -40.37 -29.58 9.85
N ASN A 49 -39.68 -30.58 10.41
CA ASN A 49 -39.10 -30.50 11.74
C ASN A 49 -37.67 -29.95 11.66
N GLY A 50 -37.52 -28.62 11.74
CA GLY A 50 -36.22 -27.94 11.79
C GLY A 50 -36.02 -26.88 10.71
N SER A 51 -34.85 -26.24 10.72
CA SER A 51 -34.45 -25.28 9.69
C SER A 51 -34.15 -26.00 8.38
N VAL A 52 -34.73 -25.51 7.28
CA VAL A 52 -34.53 -26.07 5.94
C VAL A 52 -33.97 -24.99 5.02
N LYS A 53 -33.01 -25.37 4.18
CA LYS A 53 -32.41 -24.49 3.18
C LYS A 53 -32.83 -24.92 1.78
N TYR A 54 -33.33 -23.98 0.99
CA TYR A 54 -33.72 -24.19 -0.40
C TYR A 54 -32.92 -23.30 -1.32
N VAL A 55 -32.44 -23.84 -2.44
CA VAL A 55 -31.70 -23.09 -3.44
C VAL A 55 -32.62 -22.75 -4.62
N LEU A 56 -32.70 -21.47 -4.92
CA LEU A 56 -33.36 -20.91 -6.10
C LEU A 56 -32.32 -20.65 -7.17
N THR A 57 -32.65 -20.95 -8.42
CA THR A 57 -31.77 -20.78 -9.57
C THR A 57 -32.46 -19.91 -10.61
N ALA A 58 -31.73 -18.96 -11.21
CA ALA A 58 -32.22 -18.14 -12.31
C ALA A 58 -31.45 -18.46 -13.59
N ILE A 59 -32.10 -19.16 -14.51
CA ILE A 59 -31.49 -19.69 -15.74
C ILE A 59 -31.81 -18.73 -16.90
N PRO A 60 -30.83 -18.31 -17.70
CA PRO A 60 -31.07 -17.46 -18.87
C PRO A 60 -31.82 -18.23 -19.97
N ARG A 61 -32.85 -17.62 -20.57
CA ARG A 61 -33.73 -18.25 -21.59
C ARG A 61 -33.01 -18.72 -22.86
N GLN A 62 -31.84 -18.16 -23.16
CA GLN A 62 -31.07 -18.54 -24.35
C GLN A 62 -30.45 -19.95 -24.25
N GLN A 63 -30.41 -20.57 -23.07
CA GLN A 63 -29.93 -21.94 -22.86
C GLN A 63 -31.04 -23.01 -22.92
N ALA A 64 -32.32 -22.62 -23.06
CA ALA A 64 -33.45 -23.56 -22.92
C ALA A 64 -33.94 -24.17 -24.25
N SER A 65 -33.10 -24.28 -25.28
CA SER A 65 -33.43 -24.98 -26.51
C SER A 65 -32.62 -26.27 -26.63
N ASP A 66 -33.30 -27.38 -26.32
CA ASP A 66 -33.00 -28.80 -26.57
C ASP A 66 -31.70 -29.13 -27.34
N SER A 67 -30.72 -29.71 -26.64
CA SER A 67 -29.89 -30.78 -27.20
C SER A 67 -29.25 -31.61 -26.09
N ASP A 68 -29.66 -32.87 -25.99
CA ASP A 68 -29.12 -33.92 -25.12
C ASP A 68 -27.65 -34.29 -25.47
N GLU A 69 -26.66 -33.48 -25.13
CA GLU A 69 -25.24 -33.91 -25.04
C GLU A 69 -24.50 -33.13 -23.94
N GLU A 70 -24.31 -33.76 -22.77
CA GLU A 70 -23.54 -33.19 -21.64
C GLU A 70 -22.06 -33.00 -22.04
N SER A 71 -21.63 -31.75 -22.19
CA SER A 71 -20.24 -31.37 -22.46
C SER A 71 -19.60 -30.64 -21.27
N GLU A 72 -18.29 -30.75 -21.10
CA GLU A 72 -17.52 -30.12 -19.99
C GLU A 72 -17.65 -28.58 -19.96
N GLU A 73 -18.06 -27.94 -21.06
CA GLU A 73 -18.35 -26.50 -21.14
C GLU A 73 -19.66 -26.11 -20.41
N GLU A 74 -20.67 -26.99 -20.37
CA GLU A 74 -21.90 -26.76 -19.59
C GLU A 74 -21.63 -26.76 -18.08
N GLN A 75 -20.65 -27.53 -17.60
CA GLN A 75 -20.25 -27.53 -16.19
C GLN A 75 -19.54 -26.22 -15.76
N GLN A 76 -18.82 -25.56 -16.67
CA GLN A 76 -18.27 -24.22 -16.43
C GLN A 76 -19.33 -23.12 -16.55
N LEU A 77 -20.34 -23.28 -17.42
CA LEU A 77 -21.45 -22.34 -17.56
C LEU A 77 -22.49 -22.44 -16.42
N LEU A 78 -22.63 -23.61 -15.80
CA LEU A 78 -23.42 -23.79 -14.57
C LEU A 78 -22.87 -22.98 -13.39
N GLN A 79 -21.59 -22.56 -13.41
CA GLN A 79 -20.98 -21.65 -12.44
C GLN A 79 -21.42 -20.18 -12.62
N GLU A 80 -21.99 -19.80 -13.76
CA GLU A 80 -22.44 -18.43 -14.07
C GLU A 80 -23.94 -18.20 -13.78
N VAL A 81 -24.66 -19.23 -13.32
CA VAL A 81 -26.10 -19.15 -13.05
C VAL A 81 -26.33 -18.49 -11.68
N ALA A 82 -27.21 -17.49 -11.62
CA ALA A 82 -27.48 -16.79 -10.36
C ALA A 82 -28.27 -17.69 -9.39
N HIS A 83 -27.71 -17.88 -8.19
CA HIS A 83 -28.32 -18.68 -7.12
C HIS A 83 -28.73 -17.81 -5.92
N LEU A 84 -29.88 -18.11 -5.32
CA LEU A 84 -30.33 -17.53 -4.06
C LEU A 84 -30.66 -18.65 -3.08
N THR A 85 -30.07 -18.62 -1.89
CA THR A 85 -30.41 -19.58 -0.82
C THR A 85 -31.43 -18.96 0.12
N LEU A 86 -32.55 -19.67 0.33
CA LEU A 86 -33.59 -19.31 1.27
C LEU A 86 -33.57 -20.27 2.46
N GLU A 87 -33.34 -19.74 3.65
CA GLU A 87 -33.44 -20.50 4.90
C GLU A 87 -34.80 -20.26 5.55
N LEU A 88 -35.49 -21.34 5.91
CA LEU A 88 -36.81 -21.31 6.54
C LEU A 88 -36.76 -21.97 7.90
N THR A 89 -37.21 -21.25 8.90
CA THR A 89 -37.36 -21.75 10.28
C THR A 89 -38.84 -21.86 10.63
N PRO A 90 -39.36 -23.08 10.93
CA PRO A 90 -40.74 -23.25 11.33
C PRO A 90 -40.96 -22.64 12.73
N GLN A 91 -41.97 -21.80 12.86
CA GLN A 91 -42.35 -21.14 14.12
C GLN A 91 -43.87 -21.11 14.26
N ALA A 92 -44.36 -21.16 15.50
CA ALA A 92 -45.78 -20.97 15.79
C ALA A 92 -46.22 -19.55 15.43
N LEU A 93 -47.42 -19.41 14.85
CA LEU A 93 -47.95 -18.12 14.39
C LEU A 93 -48.03 -17.08 15.51
N ASP A 94 -48.49 -17.49 16.69
CA ASP A 94 -48.63 -16.60 17.85
C ASP A 94 -47.28 -16.09 18.32
N ALA A 95 -46.25 -16.94 18.28
CA ALA A 95 -44.88 -16.57 18.64
C ALA A 95 -44.27 -15.61 17.60
N TYR A 96 -44.47 -15.89 16.32
CA TYR A 96 -44.00 -15.01 15.23
C TYR A 96 -44.65 -13.62 15.31
N CYS A 97 -45.96 -13.57 15.52
CA CYS A 97 -46.65 -12.28 15.65
C CYS A 97 -46.34 -11.60 16.99
N ALA A 98 -46.02 -12.30 18.08
CA ALA A 98 -45.68 -11.68 19.36
C ALA A 98 -44.38 -10.83 19.26
N GLU A 99 -43.41 -11.28 18.46
CA GLU A 99 -42.14 -10.59 18.26
C GLU A 99 -42.25 -9.50 17.18
N LEU A 100 -42.59 -8.29 17.62
CA LEU A 100 -42.84 -7.14 16.74
C LEU A 100 -41.64 -6.74 15.86
N GLU A 101 -40.42 -7.06 16.28
CA GLU A 101 -39.21 -6.77 15.52
C GLU A 101 -39.10 -7.64 14.25
N HIS A 102 -39.53 -8.90 14.29
CA HIS A 102 -39.53 -9.80 13.13
C HIS A 102 -40.55 -9.40 12.05
N ILE A 103 -41.55 -8.62 12.43
CA ILE A 103 -42.51 -8.03 11.50
C ILE A 103 -41.88 -6.82 10.79
N CYS A 104 -40.95 -6.13 11.45
CA CYS A 104 -40.25 -4.94 10.94
C CYS A 104 -39.03 -5.26 10.09
N PHE A 105 -38.21 -6.25 10.47
CA PHE A 105 -36.91 -6.47 9.86
C PHE A 105 -36.63 -7.95 9.64
N TRP A 106 -35.83 -8.27 8.62
CA TRP A 106 -35.18 -9.58 8.50
C TRP A 106 -34.32 -9.88 9.72
N SER A 107 -34.12 -11.14 10.07
CA SER A 107 -33.19 -11.54 11.14
C SER A 107 -31.77 -11.02 10.86
N SER A 108 -31.31 -11.15 9.62
CA SER A 108 -30.09 -10.53 9.10
C SER A 108 -30.27 -10.16 7.62
N ALA A 109 -29.66 -9.05 7.19
CA ALA A 109 -29.64 -8.64 5.80
C ALA A 109 -28.36 -7.85 5.50
N HIS A 110 -27.69 -8.19 4.40
CA HIS A 110 -26.55 -7.46 3.86
C HIS A 110 -26.95 -6.93 2.49
N TYR A 111 -26.87 -5.61 2.32
CA TYR A 111 -27.23 -4.96 1.06
C TYR A 111 -25.96 -4.56 0.31
N THR A 112 -25.90 -4.97 -0.95
CA THR A 112 -24.82 -4.68 -1.90
C THR A 112 -25.44 -4.00 -3.12
N ILE A 113 -24.84 -2.92 -3.60
CA ILE A 113 -25.28 -2.23 -4.81
C ILE A 113 -24.08 -1.92 -5.69
N ALA A 114 -24.15 -2.27 -6.97
CA ALA A 114 -23.13 -1.84 -7.92
C ALA A 114 -23.26 -0.35 -8.21
N GLU A 115 -22.13 0.33 -8.37
CA GLU A 115 -22.12 1.74 -8.69
C GLU A 115 -22.77 2.06 -10.05
N HIS A 116 -23.07 3.34 -10.25
CA HIS A 116 -23.77 3.82 -11.42
C HIS A 116 -22.81 4.35 -12.47
N THR A 117 -22.66 3.59 -13.56
CA THR A 117 -21.99 4.05 -14.77
C THR A 117 -22.78 5.20 -15.39
N LYS A 118 -22.23 6.43 -15.33
CA LYS A 118 -22.87 7.67 -15.81
C LYS A 118 -23.39 7.51 -17.26
N PRO A 119 -24.71 7.37 -17.51
CA PRO A 119 -25.21 7.38 -18.86
C PRO A 119 -25.20 8.81 -19.39
N SER A 120 -24.69 9.01 -20.60
CA SER A 120 -24.77 10.31 -21.27
C SER A 120 -26.24 10.68 -21.46
N LYS A 121 -26.72 11.68 -20.72
CA LYS A 121 -28.00 12.42 -20.91
C LYS A 121 -29.32 11.80 -20.40
N ALA A 122 -29.33 10.69 -19.67
CA ALA A 122 -30.57 10.17 -19.06
C ALA A 122 -30.78 10.70 -17.64
N SER A 123 -32.04 10.97 -17.25
CA SER A 123 -32.41 11.27 -15.86
C SER A 123 -32.20 10.02 -15.00
N PHE A 124 -31.55 10.17 -13.85
CA PHE A 124 -31.30 9.07 -12.91
C PHE A 124 -32.60 8.41 -12.44
N GLU A 125 -32.66 7.07 -12.52
CA GLU A 125 -33.75 6.27 -11.96
C GLU A 125 -33.32 5.61 -10.64
N PRO A 126 -34.13 5.73 -9.57
CA PRO A 126 -33.88 5.05 -8.29
C PRO A 126 -33.71 3.53 -8.43
N VAL A 127 -32.57 3.01 -7.96
CA VAL A 127 -32.25 1.58 -8.00
C VAL A 127 -32.78 0.89 -6.74
N LEU A 128 -33.43 -0.28 -6.89
CA LEU A 128 -33.89 -1.08 -5.77
C LEU A 128 -32.72 -1.84 -5.13
N LEU A 129 -32.49 -1.64 -3.83
CA LEU A 129 -31.51 -2.42 -3.06
C LEU A 129 -32.11 -3.71 -2.51
N GLY A 130 -33.35 -3.63 -2.01
CA GLY A 130 -34.04 -4.78 -1.44
C GLY A 130 -35.20 -4.41 -0.52
N SER A 131 -35.86 -5.44 0.02
CA SER A 131 -36.93 -5.30 1.02
C SER A 131 -36.37 -5.38 2.43
N LEU A 132 -37.04 -4.73 3.38
CA LEU A 132 -36.67 -4.70 4.80
C LEU A 132 -37.24 -5.88 5.61
N ASN A 133 -38.37 -6.44 5.16
CA ASN A 133 -39.05 -7.54 5.81
C ASN A 133 -39.65 -8.52 4.78
N SER A 134 -40.12 -9.67 5.26
CA SER A 134 -40.85 -10.64 4.44
C SER A 134 -42.21 -10.09 4.00
N ARG A 135 -42.62 -10.41 2.77
CA ARG A 135 -43.98 -10.10 2.30
C ARG A 135 -45.05 -10.85 3.10
N ALA A 136 -44.69 -12.01 3.66
CA ALA A 136 -45.60 -12.83 4.47
C ALA A 136 -46.07 -12.12 5.74
N ALA A 137 -45.26 -11.24 6.33
CA ALA A 137 -45.55 -10.61 7.62
C ALA A 137 -46.91 -9.89 7.64
N ARG A 138 -47.26 -9.22 6.53
CA ARG A 138 -48.55 -8.52 6.39
C ARG A 138 -49.76 -9.47 6.30
N TYR A 139 -49.56 -10.68 5.74
CA TYR A 139 -50.61 -11.69 5.63
C TYR A 139 -50.78 -12.48 6.92
N LEU A 140 -49.67 -12.76 7.63
CA LEU A 140 -49.67 -13.52 8.87
C LEU A 140 -50.19 -12.70 10.07
N CYS A 141 -49.84 -11.41 10.13
CA CYS A 141 -50.22 -10.53 11.24
C CYS A 141 -51.04 -9.32 10.73
N PRO A 142 -52.27 -9.51 10.21
CA PRO A 142 -53.03 -8.46 9.51
C PRO A 142 -53.51 -7.32 10.42
N LEU A 143 -53.59 -7.54 11.73
CA LEU A 143 -54.01 -6.54 12.73
C LEU A 143 -52.92 -5.50 13.06
N LYS A 144 -51.72 -5.65 12.46
CA LYS A 144 -50.56 -4.81 12.75
C LYS A 144 -50.23 -3.96 11.54
N THR A 145 -50.22 -2.63 11.70
CA THR A 145 -49.78 -1.72 10.63
C THR A 145 -48.33 -1.31 10.88
N VAL A 146 -47.54 -1.27 9.81
CA VAL A 146 -46.09 -1.04 9.87
C VAL A 146 -45.73 0.14 8.97
N ASP A 147 -45.10 1.15 9.55
CA ASP A 147 -44.60 2.32 8.83
C ASP A 147 -43.08 2.43 8.99
N TYR A 148 -42.38 2.73 7.90
CA TYR A 148 -40.93 2.89 7.89
C TYR A 148 -40.54 4.35 7.69
N SER A 149 -39.54 4.82 8.44
CA SER A 149 -38.93 6.13 8.24
C SER A 149 -37.42 6.06 8.36
N LEU A 150 -36.74 6.82 7.49
CA LEU A 150 -35.28 6.88 7.42
C LEU A 150 -34.78 7.92 8.44
N LYS A 151 -33.92 7.50 9.37
CA LYS A 151 -33.32 8.38 10.40
C LYS A 151 -31.94 8.89 9.98
N ALA A 152 -31.15 8.06 9.29
CA ALA A 152 -29.83 8.43 8.77
C ALA A 152 -29.63 7.86 7.35
N GLY A 153 -28.90 8.58 6.50
CA GLY A 153 -28.63 8.19 5.11
C GLY A 153 -29.60 8.75 4.06
N SER A 154 -30.44 9.73 4.40
CA SER A 154 -31.42 10.36 3.48
C SER A 154 -30.81 11.17 2.33
N ALA A 155 -29.50 11.40 2.38
CA ALA A 155 -28.73 11.93 1.26
C ALA A 155 -28.71 10.93 0.10
N PHE A 156 -28.53 9.64 0.39
CA PHE A 156 -28.25 8.60 -0.59
C PHE A 156 -29.42 7.64 -0.82
N PHE A 157 -30.28 7.45 0.18
CA PHE A 157 -31.35 6.46 0.13
C PHE A 157 -32.75 7.07 0.32
N ILE A 158 -33.73 6.40 -0.27
CA ILE A 158 -35.16 6.69 -0.11
C ILE A 158 -35.92 5.40 0.16
N LEU A 159 -36.89 5.47 1.08
CA LEU A 159 -37.78 4.37 1.38
C LEU A 159 -39.10 4.54 0.63
N LYS A 160 -39.52 3.50 -0.08
CA LYS A 160 -40.87 3.39 -0.64
C LYS A 160 -41.53 2.18 0.02
N GLN A 161 -42.41 2.43 1.00
CA GLN A 161 -43.03 1.39 1.84
C GLN A 161 -41.96 0.57 2.59
N ASN A 162 -41.85 -0.72 2.30
CA ASN A 162 -40.89 -1.65 2.91
C ASN A 162 -39.66 -1.92 2.02
N ARG A 163 -39.40 -1.11 1.00
CA ARG A 163 -38.31 -1.28 0.04
C ARG A 163 -37.36 -0.09 0.08
N LEU A 164 -36.07 -0.40 0.08
CA LEU A 164 -34.98 0.56 0.08
C LEU A 164 -34.52 0.82 -1.36
N PHE A 165 -34.47 2.09 -1.75
CA PHE A 165 -34.00 2.53 -3.06
C PHE A 165 -32.85 3.53 -2.91
N SER A 166 -31.97 3.61 -3.91
CA SER A 166 -31.05 4.72 -4.06
C SER A 166 -31.79 5.98 -4.51
N LYS A 167 -31.38 7.13 -3.98
CA LYS A 167 -31.95 8.45 -4.29
C LYS A 167 -31.10 9.21 -5.31
N THR A 168 -29.79 8.99 -5.27
CA THR A 168 -28.79 9.61 -6.14
C THR A 168 -27.95 8.51 -6.80
N PRO A 169 -27.30 8.80 -7.93
CA PRO A 169 -26.25 7.92 -8.44
C PRO A 169 -25.18 7.76 -7.36
N LEU A 170 -24.74 6.52 -7.17
CA LEU A 170 -23.66 6.18 -6.26
C LEU A 170 -22.46 5.83 -7.14
N ASP A 171 -21.33 6.45 -6.86
CA ASP A 171 -20.06 6.32 -7.56
C ASP A 171 -19.06 5.92 -6.47
N HIS A 172 -18.49 4.72 -6.61
CA HIS A 172 -17.61 4.10 -5.64
C HIS A 172 -16.37 4.97 -5.44
N ASP A 173 -15.80 5.52 -6.50
CA ASP A 173 -14.58 6.34 -6.47
C ASP A 173 -14.79 7.71 -5.84
N GLU A 174 -15.94 8.34 -6.10
CA GLU A 174 -16.26 9.67 -5.58
C GLU A 174 -16.68 9.64 -4.11
N LEU A 175 -17.43 8.60 -3.70
CA LEU A 175 -18.02 8.49 -2.36
C LEU A 175 -17.06 7.97 -1.30
N ASN A 176 -15.99 7.28 -1.70
CA ASN A 176 -14.92 6.85 -0.80
C ASN A 176 -14.25 8.08 -0.17
N GLY A 177 -14.38 8.28 1.14
CA GLY A 177 -13.90 9.49 1.83
C GLY A 177 -14.59 9.77 3.16
N LEU A 178 -14.80 11.06 3.50
CA LEU A 178 -15.41 11.49 4.78
C LEU A 178 -16.82 10.93 5.03
N GLN A 179 -17.51 10.42 4.00
CA GLN A 179 -18.91 9.98 4.05
C GLN A 179 -19.08 8.46 3.88
N ALA A 180 -18.19 7.77 3.18
CA ALA A 180 -18.16 6.30 3.09
C ALA A 180 -16.76 5.79 3.45
N ARG A 181 -16.67 4.95 4.49
CA ARG A 181 -15.41 4.28 4.83
C ARG A 181 -15.27 3.05 3.93
N ALA A 182 -14.36 3.10 2.96
CA ALA A 182 -14.04 1.96 2.08
C ALA A 182 -15.27 1.33 1.39
N GLY A 183 -16.08 2.14 0.73
CA GLY A 183 -17.21 1.69 -0.09
C GLY A 183 -18.48 1.40 0.70
N VAL A 184 -18.47 1.64 2.03
CA VAL A 184 -19.61 1.33 2.89
C VAL A 184 -20.36 2.59 3.32
N LEU A 185 -21.65 2.64 3.01
CA LEU A 185 -22.59 3.65 3.46
C LEU A 185 -23.45 3.12 4.60
N GLU A 186 -23.44 3.83 5.74
CA GLU A 186 -24.32 3.51 6.87
C GLU A 186 -25.69 4.18 6.68
N THR A 187 -26.76 3.41 6.89
CA THR A 187 -28.13 3.93 6.92
C THR A 187 -28.89 3.39 8.12
N THR A 188 -29.65 4.25 8.78
CA THR A 188 -30.46 3.89 9.95
C THR A 188 -31.92 4.02 9.60
N ILE A 189 -32.65 2.91 9.74
CA ILE A 189 -34.08 2.80 9.42
C ILE A 189 -34.84 2.57 10.72
N SER A 190 -35.95 3.29 10.88
CA SER A 190 -36.87 3.06 11.98
C SER A 190 -38.20 2.53 11.46
N CYS A 191 -38.75 1.54 12.17
CA CYS A 191 -40.00 0.88 11.91
C CYS A 191 -40.96 1.16 13.07
N THR A 192 -42.13 1.70 12.77
CA THR A 192 -43.20 1.95 13.75
C THR A 192 -44.30 0.95 13.52
N VAL A 193 -44.57 0.10 14.52
CA VAL A 193 -45.67 -0.86 14.50
C VAL A 193 -46.81 -0.29 15.34
N SER A 194 -47.99 -0.13 14.74
CA SER A 194 -49.21 0.27 15.46
C SER A 194 -50.08 -0.95 15.75
N LEU A 195 -50.47 -1.13 17.00
CA LEU A 195 -51.35 -2.19 17.49
C LEU A 195 -52.44 -1.57 18.37
N HIS A 196 -53.70 -1.58 17.92
CA HIS A 196 -54.85 -1.14 18.71
C HIS A 196 -54.67 0.22 19.45
N GLY A 197 -53.94 1.17 18.85
CA GLY A 197 -53.68 2.50 19.41
C GLY A 197 -52.33 2.66 20.13
N GLU A 198 -51.63 1.57 20.46
CA GLU A 198 -50.24 1.62 20.93
C GLU A 198 -49.27 1.60 19.74
N GLN A 199 -48.28 2.50 19.77
CA GLN A 199 -47.21 2.53 18.76
C GLN A 199 -45.90 2.13 19.41
N ARG A 200 -45.19 1.19 18.79
CA ARG A 200 -43.82 0.82 19.17
C ARG A 200 -42.87 1.08 18.03
N GLN A 201 -41.73 1.68 18.34
CA GLN A 201 -40.70 2.02 17.36
C GLN A 201 -39.47 1.15 17.55
N PHE A 202 -39.00 0.54 16.46
CA PHE A 202 -37.77 -0.24 16.37
C PHE A 202 -36.80 0.46 15.45
N VAL A 203 -35.51 0.45 15.76
CA VAL A 203 -34.48 1.14 14.97
C VAL A 203 -33.37 0.15 14.64
N ARG A 204 -32.94 0.13 13.37
CA ARG A 204 -31.87 -0.75 12.90
C ARG A 204 -30.95 -0.02 11.93
N SER A 205 -29.65 -0.19 12.13
CA SER A 205 -28.62 0.30 11.20
C SER A 205 -28.21 -0.80 10.22
N TYR A 206 -28.00 -0.41 8.97
CA TYR A 206 -27.55 -1.25 7.88
C TYR A 206 -26.31 -0.64 7.24
N ASN A 207 -25.36 -1.51 6.92
CA ASN A 207 -24.18 -1.17 6.14
C ASN A 207 -24.44 -1.59 4.69
N VAL A 208 -24.61 -0.61 3.81
CA VAL A 208 -24.76 -0.83 2.38
C VAL A 208 -23.38 -0.77 1.73
N THR A 209 -22.99 -1.86 1.07
CA THR A 209 -21.72 -1.96 0.36
C THR A 209 -21.91 -1.55 -1.09
N ILE A 210 -21.06 -0.65 -1.58
CA ILE A 210 -21.01 -0.24 -2.97
C ILE A 210 -19.98 -1.12 -3.67
N LEU A 211 -20.39 -1.80 -4.74
CA LEU A 211 -19.49 -2.58 -5.58
C LEU A 211 -18.93 -1.70 -6.68
N ASP A 212 -17.61 -1.66 -6.71
CA ASP A 212 -16.77 -1.02 -7.72
C ASP A 212 -16.93 -1.69 -9.09
N ARG A 213 -16.97 -0.89 -10.15
CA ARG A 213 -16.99 -1.32 -11.54
C ARG A 213 -15.73 -0.81 -12.22
N ASN A 214 -15.29 -1.55 -13.24
CA ASN A 214 -14.16 -1.10 -14.05
C ASN A 214 -14.64 0.00 -15.03
N ASP A 215 -14.69 1.24 -14.54
CA ASP A 215 -15.19 2.41 -15.26
C ASP A 215 -14.19 3.57 -15.35
N ASN A 216 -13.02 3.44 -14.72
CA ASN A 216 -11.86 4.29 -14.94
C ASN A 216 -10.75 3.52 -15.65
N GLY A 217 -9.96 4.23 -16.45
CA GLY A 217 -8.80 3.66 -17.11
C GLY A 217 -7.50 4.07 -16.43
N PRO A 218 -6.40 3.36 -16.73
CA PRO A 218 -5.11 3.61 -16.11
C PRO A 218 -4.60 5.00 -16.51
N GLN A 219 -3.90 5.65 -15.58
CA GLN A 219 -3.28 6.96 -15.77
C GLN A 219 -1.84 6.93 -15.26
N LEU A 220 -0.95 7.72 -15.86
CA LEU A 220 0.40 7.89 -15.32
C LEU A 220 0.37 8.78 -14.09
N GLN A 221 1.18 8.43 -13.09
CA GLN A 221 1.37 9.28 -11.92
C GLN A 221 2.10 10.59 -12.29
N GLU A 222 3.15 10.52 -13.10
CA GLU A 222 3.80 11.72 -13.61
C GLU A 222 2.93 12.46 -14.63
N ARG A 223 2.94 13.80 -14.55
CA ARG A 223 2.26 14.66 -15.53
C ARG A 223 2.93 14.62 -16.91
N GLN A 224 4.23 14.33 -16.95
CA GLN A 224 4.98 14.21 -18.19
C GLN A 224 5.13 12.72 -18.52
N PRO A 225 4.70 12.28 -19.70
CA PRO A 225 4.81 10.88 -20.09
C PRO A 225 6.22 10.48 -20.52
N HIS A 226 7.20 11.39 -20.46
CA HIS A 226 8.56 11.16 -20.97
C HIS A 226 9.55 10.90 -19.84
N PHE A 227 10.29 9.78 -19.93
CA PHE A 227 11.24 9.31 -18.94
C PHE A 227 12.61 9.12 -19.60
N ASP A 228 13.57 9.97 -19.22
CA ASP A 228 14.95 9.86 -19.66
C ASP A 228 15.80 9.12 -18.61
N PHE A 229 16.29 7.94 -18.97
CA PHE A 229 17.18 7.15 -18.12
C PHE A 229 18.61 7.16 -18.65
N TYR A 230 19.53 7.67 -17.85
CA TYR A 230 20.95 7.72 -18.17
C TYR A 230 21.66 6.51 -17.57
N LEU A 231 22.22 5.65 -18.41
CA LEU A 231 22.98 4.48 -17.96
C LEU A 231 24.46 4.87 -17.81
N ASP A 232 25.06 4.48 -16.68
CA ASP A 232 26.48 4.76 -16.39
C ASP A 232 27.44 4.05 -17.35
N GLN A 233 27.04 2.89 -17.87
CA GLN A 233 27.83 2.05 -18.77
C GLN A 233 27.00 1.56 -19.95
N PRO A 234 27.62 1.36 -21.13
CA PRO A 234 26.92 0.82 -22.31
C PRO A 234 26.59 -0.67 -22.18
N TYR A 235 27.21 -1.39 -21.25
CA TYR A 235 27.02 -2.83 -21.04
C TYR A 235 25.92 -3.09 -20.02
N PHE A 236 25.06 -4.07 -20.32
CA PHE A 236 23.97 -4.48 -19.44
C PHE A 236 23.86 -6.00 -19.37
N LYS A 237 23.33 -6.49 -18.26
CA LYS A 237 23.08 -7.91 -18.02
C LYS A 237 21.59 -8.22 -18.15
N ALA A 238 21.27 -9.46 -18.53
CA ALA A 238 19.90 -9.96 -18.47
C ALA A 238 19.32 -9.78 -17.05
N GLN A 239 18.04 -9.42 -16.96
CA GLN A 239 17.28 -9.16 -15.73
C GLN A 239 17.73 -7.95 -14.90
N GLU A 240 18.73 -7.20 -15.37
CA GLU A 240 19.14 -5.95 -14.77
C GLU A 240 18.03 -4.89 -14.93
N ALA A 241 17.75 -4.16 -13.85
CA ALA A 241 16.70 -3.16 -13.79
C ALA A 241 17.15 -1.87 -14.52
N VAL A 242 16.21 -1.26 -15.24
CA VAL A 242 16.43 -0.07 -16.06
C VAL A 242 15.71 1.11 -15.46
N GLY A 243 16.47 2.10 -14.99
CA GLY A 243 15.93 3.35 -14.44
C GLY A 243 15.06 3.18 -13.19
N GLU A 244 14.35 4.26 -12.86
CA GLU A 244 13.35 4.26 -11.80
C GLU A 244 12.06 3.53 -12.26
N LYS A 245 11.23 3.08 -11.31
CA LYS A 245 9.95 2.41 -11.62
C LYS A 245 8.94 3.42 -12.15
N ILE A 246 8.20 3.01 -13.18
CA ILE A 246 7.10 3.80 -13.77
C ILE A 246 5.81 3.40 -13.07
N ILE A 247 5.03 4.39 -12.64
CA ILE A 247 3.84 4.17 -11.83
C ILE A 247 2.58 4.54 -12.62
N TYR A 248 1.68 3.57 -12.73
CA TYR A 248 0.32 3.78 -13.19
C TYR A 248 -0.64 3.76 -12.01
N LEU A 249 -1.63 4.64 -12.06
CA LEU A 249 -2.69 4.76 -11.10
C LEU A 249 -4.00 4.44 -11.81
N ASP A 250 -4.83 3.67 -11.14
CA ASP A 250 -6.20 3.44 -11.55
C ASP A 250 -7.10 3.68 -10.34
N LYS A 251 -8.23 4.33 -10.56
CA LYS A 251 -9.16 4.64 -9.46
C LYS A 251 -9.89 3.39 -9.01
N ASP A 252 -10.10 2.46 -9.93
CA ASP A 252 -10.80 1.23 -9.66
C ASP A 252 -9.97 0.34 -8.73
N THR A 253 -10.66 -0.50 -7.98
CA THR A 253 -10.09 -1.49 -7.06
C THR A 253 -9.27 -2.55 -7.82
N LEU A 254 -8.38 -3.22 -7.09
CA LEU A 254 -7.53 -4.26 -7.67
C LEU A 254 -8.37 -5.41 -8.26
N ALA A 255 -9.53 -5.70 -7.68
CA ALA A 255 -10.45 -6.72 -8.17
C ALA A 255 -11.12 -6.32 -9.50
N ALA A 256 -11.50 -5.04 -9.67
CA ALA A 256 -12.04 -4.52 -10.92
C ALA A 256 -11.00 -4.52 -12.05
N ASN A 257 -9.73 -4.27 -11.71
CA ASN A 257 -8.59 -4.21 -12.64
C ASN A 257 -7.88 -5.55 -12.89
N ALA A 258 -8.52 -6.69 -12.58
CA ALA A 258 -7.88 -8.01 -12.66
C ALA A 258 -7.36 -8.39 -14.07
N GLN A 259 -7.85 -7.73 -15.13
CA GLN A 259 -7.50 -8.01 -16.53
C GLN A 259 -6.61 -6.92 -17.17
N LEU A 260 -5.98 -6.07 -16.35
CA LEU A 260 -5.06 -5.04 -16.84
C LEU A 260 -3.83 -5.67 -17.49
N ASN A 261 -3.53 -5.26 -18.72
CA ASN A 261 -2.40 -5.79 -19.50
C ASN A 261 -1.30 -4.74 -19.70
N TYR A 262 -0.05 -5.18 -19.69
CA TYR A 262 1.11 -4.31 -19.88
C TYR A 262 1.96 -4.80 -21.05
N GLY A 263 2.39 -3.87 -21.90
CA GLY A 263 3.23 -4.20 -23.06
C GLY A 263 4.19 -3.08 -23.40
N ILE A 264 5.29 -3.44 -24.03
CA ILE A 264 6.23 -2.48 -24.62
C ILE A 264 5.96 -2.40 -26.12
N LEU A 265 5.83 -1.18 -26.62
CA LEU A 265 5.71 -0.85 -28.02
C LEU A 265 7.01 -0.20 -28.52
N ASN A 266 7.27 -0.33 -29.81
CA ASN A 266 8.44 0.23 -30.49
C ASN A 266 9.80 -0.31 -29.99
N ASP A 267 9.83 -1.49 -29.35
CA ASP A 267 11.07 -2.17 -28.96
C ASP A 267 11.66 -2.95 -30.15
N GLY A 268 12.25 -2.22 -31.10
CA GLY A 268 12.81 -2.80 -32.34
C GLY A 268 13.94 -3.81 -32.12
N LEU A 269 14.60 -3.76 -30.97
CA LEU A 269 15.68 -4.69 -30.61
C LEU A 269 15.26 -5.78 -29.61
N SER A 270 14.00 -5.77 -29.17
CA SER A 270 13.45 -6.66 -28.12
C SER A 270 14.33 -6.70 -26.87
N LEU A 271 14.81 -5.52 -26.45
CA LEU A 271 15.79 -5.35 -25.37
C LEU A 271 15.16 -5.31 -24.00
N LEU A 272 13.89 -4.95 -23.89
CA LEU A 272 13.24 -4.63 -22.62
C LEU A 272 12.06 -5.55 -22.36
N GLN A 273 11.84 -5.86 -21.09
CA GLN A 273 10.68 -6.59 -20.60
C GLN A 273 10.06 -5.82 -19.43
N PRO A 274 8.72 -5.65 -19.40
CA PRO A 274 8.06 -5.03 -18.26
C PRO A 274 7.86 -6.05 -17.13
N ASP A 275 8.25 -5.67 -15.91
CA ASP A 275 8.00 -6.39 -14.67
C ASP A 275 7.05 -5.53 -13.81
N CYS A 276 5.74 -5.77 -13.95
CA CYS A 276 4.69 -4.96 -13.36
C CYS A 276 3.97 -5.68 -12.22
N HIS A 277 3.75 -4.97 -11.11
CA HIS A 277 3.01 -5.46 -9.96
C HIS A 277 1.93 -4.45 -9.55
N ALA A 278 0.70 -4.93 -9.38
CA ALA A 278 -0.43 -4.14 -8.93
C ALA A 278 -0.65 -4.30 -7.42
N TYR A 279 -0.98 -3.20 -6.75
CA TYR A 279 -1.22 -3.12 -5.32
C TYR A 279 -2.49 -2.31 -5.07
N GLU A 280 -3.24 -2.71 -4.04
CA GLU A 280 -4.36 -1.91 -3.56
C GLU A 280 -3.87 -0.91 -2.51
N ALA A 281 -4.16 0.36 -2.72
CA ALA A 281 -3.78 1.44 -1.82
C ALA A 281 -5.02 2.09 -1.20
N ASP A 282 -5.06 2.17 0.13
CA ASP A 282 -6.19 2.72 0.91
C ASP A 282 -5.82 3.99 1.70
N HIS A 283 -4.58 4.44 1.61
CA HIS A 283 -4.00 5.48 2.49
C HIS A 283 -4.62 6.87 2.32
N THR A 284 -5.35 7.11 1.21
CA THR A 284 -6.13 8.33 0.97
C THR A 284 -7.56 8.24 1.53
N GLY A 285 -7.93 7.11 2.14
CA GLY A 285 -9.30 6.75 2.50
C GLY A 285 -10.12 6.23 1.30
N ARG A 286 -9.47 6.05 0.14
CA ARG A 286 -10.06 5.53 -1.10
C ARG A 286 -9.26 4.32 -1.56
N PRO A 287 -9.81 3.09 -1.52
CA PRO A 287 -9.16 1.95 -2.17
C PRO A 287 -9.05 2.24 -3.66
N HIS A 288 -7.84 2.17 -4.19
CA HIS A 288 -7.55 2.37 -5.61
C HIS A 288 -6.33 1.52 -5.98
N THR A 289 -6.13 1.29 -7.28
CA THR A 289 -5.03 0.44 -7.76
C THR A 289 -3.80 1.29 -8.07
N ILE A 290 -2.65 0.86 -7.53
CA ILE A 290 -1.33 1.38 -7.90
C ILE A 290 -0.57 0.26 -8.58
N VAL A 291 -0.18 0.48 -9.83
CA VAL A 291 0.66 -0.43 -10.59
C VAL A 291 2.07 0.12 -10.65
N SER A 292 3.03 -0.66 -10.17
CA SER A 292 4.44 -0.34 -10.26
C SER A 292 5.12 -1.23 -11.31
N CYS A 293 5.65 -0.62 -12.36
CA CYS A 293 6.33 -1.30 -13.45
C CYS A 293 7.83 -0.99 -13.44
N GLN A 294 8.65 -2.02 -13.28
CA GLN A 294 10.10 -1.96 -13.48
C GLN A 294 10.43 -2.49 -14.87
N LEU A 295 11.16 -1.71 -15.67
CA LEU A 295 11.74 -2.23 -16.91
C LEU A 295 13.00 -3.05 -16.60
N ARG A 296 13.15 -4.20 -17.25
CA ARG A 296 14.34 -5.06 -17.15
C ARG A 296 14.89 -5.39 -18.52
N PHE A 297 16.21 -5.56 -18.62
CA PHE A 297 16.82 -6.04 -19.85
C PHE A 297 16.49 -7.53 -20.07
N SER A 298 15.99 -7.87 -21.27
CA SER A 298 15.61 -9.23 -21.65
C SER A 298 16.82 -10.16 -21.83
N ARG A 299 17.97 -9.59 -22.21
CA ARG A 299 19.23 -10.29 -22.48
C ARG A 299 20.44 -9.46 -22.06
N SER A 300 21.59 -10.09 -21.92
CA SER A 300 22.86 -9.37 -21.74
C SER A 300 23.34 -8.82 -23.08
N GLY A 301 23.96 -7.64 -23.08
CA GLY A 301 24.41 -7.02 -24.31
C GLY A 301 25.07 -5.66 -24.10
N MET A 302 25.20 -4.92 -25.20
CA MET A 302 25.71 -3.56 -25.21
C MET A 302 24.79 -2.66 -26.01
N LEU A 303 24.55 -1.45 -25.51
CA LEU A 303 23.77 -0.44 -26.20
C LEU A 303 24.71 0.41 -27.06
N ARG A 304 24.53 0.33 -28.38
CA ARG A 304 25.35 1.05 -29.37
C ARG A 304 24.67 2.30 -29.92
N GLN A 305 23.41 2.52 -29.57
CA GLN A 305 22.58 3.62 -30.08
C GLN A 305 22.01 4.39 -28.89
N THR A 306 22.05 5.72 -28.97
CA THR A 306 21.50 6.63 -27.96
C THR A 306 20.86 7.83 -28.68
N PRO A 307 19.65 8.27 -28.30
CA PRO A 307 18.75 7.63 -27.35
C PRO A 307 18.07 6.38 -27.93
N TYR A 308 17.88 5.35 -27.11
CA TYR A 308 17.02 4.21 -27.44
C TYR A 308 15.65 4.39 -26.78
N CYS A 309 14.62 4.71 -27.56
CA CYS A 309 13.31 5.05 -27.04
C CYS A 309 12.27 3.95 -27.28
N VAL A 310 11.49 3.63 -26.25
CA VAL A 310 10.37 2.67 -26.29
C VAL A 310 9.13 3.27 -25.62
N GLN A 311 7.99 2.63 -25.82
CA GLN A 311 6.73 3.04 -25.19
C GLN A 311 6.22 1.93 -24.27
N LEU A 312 6.19 2.16 -22.97
CA LEU A 312 5.54 1.27 -22.00
C LEU A 312 4.06 1.63 -21.93
N GLN A 313 3.18 0.69 -22.23
CA GLN A 313 1.74 0.92 -22.26
C GLN A 313 1.00 -0.01 -21.31
N ALA A 314 0.17 0.58 -20.44
CA ALA A 314 -0.87 -0.11 -19.70
C ALA A 314 -2.18 -0.06 -20.50
N ARG A 315 -2.85 -1.20 -20.63
CA ARG A 315 -4.10 -1.36 -21.41
C ARG A 315 -5.16 -2.05 -20.57
N ASP A 316 -6.29 -1.39 -20.40
CA ASP A 316 -7.53 -2.00 -19.93
C ASP A 316 -8.52 -2.14 -21.10
N MET A 317 -8.63 -3.34 -21.66
CA MET A 317 -9.59 -3.59 -22.75
C MET A 317 -10.97 -4.02 -22.24
N THR A 318 -11.15 -4.15 -20.93
CA THR A 318 -12.43 -4.59 -20.35
C THR A 318 -13.42 -3.43 -20.20
N ILE A 319 -12.92 -2.19 -20.17
CA ILE A 319 -13.74 -0.97 -20.17
C ILE A 319 -14.47 -0.83 -21.50
N GLN A 320 -15.80 -0.90 -21.46
CA GLN A 320 -16.66 -0.76 -22.65
C GLN A 320 -17.12 0.69 -22.90
N LEU A 321 -16.70 1.64 -22.06
CA LEU A 321 -17.12 3.05 -22.11
C LEU A 321 -16.29 3.84 -23.13
N LYS A 322 -16.96 4.35 -24.18
CA LYS A 322 -16.30 5.09 -25.29
C LYS A 322 -15.62 6.40 -24.88
N HIS A 323 -15.88 6.92 -23.69
CA HIS A 323 -15.40 8.24 -23.23
C HIS A 323 -14.26 8.12 -22.20
N VAL A 324 -13.82 6.90 -21.90
CA VAL A 324 -12.76 6.62 -20.94
C VAL A 324 -11.51 6.20 -21.72
N ASN A 325 -10.37 6.75 -21.34
CA ASN A 325 -9.11 6.36 -21.94
C ASN A 325 -8.71 4.99 -21.40
N THR A 326 -8.78 3.97 -22.25
CA THR A 326 -8.46 2.59 -21.91
C THR A 326 -6.96 2.30 -21.86
N THR A 327 -6.12 3.27 -22.21
CA THR A 327 -4.68 3.08 -22.30
C THR A 327 -3.91 4.27 -21.72
N ALA A 328 -2.85 3.98 -20.97
CA ALA A 328 -1.85 4.96 -20.55
C ALA A 328 -0.47 4.55 -21.10
N THR A 329 0.24 5.51 -21.68
CA THR A 329 1.53 5.26 -22.36
C THR A 329 2.61 6.15 -21.79
N ALA A 330 3.72 5.55 -21.37
CA ALA A 330 4.96 6.20 -20.97
C ALA A 330 6.00 6.03 -22.07
N GLU A 331 6.61 7.12 -22.50
CA GLU A 331 7.76 7.15 -23.41
C GLU A 331 9.05 7.08 -22.59
N VAL A 332 9.85 6.05 -22.82
CA VAL A 332 11.08 5.80 -22.07
C VAL A 332 12.26 5.84 -23.02
N CYS A 333 13.20 6.75 -22.79
CA CYS A 333 14.41 6.92 -23.60
C CYS A 333 15.65 6.59 -22.76
N LEU A 334 16.45 5.65 -23.26
CA LEU A 334 17.71 5.25 -22.66
C LEU A 334 18.86 6.05 -23.29
N HIS A 335 19.62 6.74 -22.45
CA HIS A 335 20.79 7.51 -22.82
C HIS A 335 22.06 6.84 -22.30
N VAL A 336 23.08 6.76 -23.15
CA VAL A 336 24.36 6.14 -22.82
C VAL A 336 25.49 7.03 -23.30
N ASP A 337 26.53 7.19 -22.49
CA ASP A 337 27.76 7.84 -22.94
C ASP A 337 28.54 6.93 -23.90
N THR A 338 28.37 7.19 -25.19
CA THR A 338 29.03 6.44 -26.28
C THR A 338 30.54 6.62 -26.28
N ARG A 339 31.11 7.61 -25.58
CA ARG A 339 32.58 7.77 -25.47
C ARG A 339 33.21 6.65 -24.65
N ARG A 340 32.44 6.00 -23.77
CA ARG A 340 32.87 4.84 -22.99
C ARG A 340 32.87 3.53 -23.77
N LEU A 341 32.32 3.49 -24.99
CA LEU A 341 32.39 2.32 -25.88
C LEU A 341 33.85 2.00 -26.28
N HIS A 342 34.68 3.03 -26.47
CA HIS A 342 36.07 2.87 -26.92
C HIS A 342 37.08 2.65 -25.78
N ALA A 343 36.70 2.89 -24.52
CA ALA A 343 37.59 2.67 -23.37
C ALA A 343 37.73 1.17 -23.02
N SER A 344 36.84 0.31 -23.50
CA SER A 344 36.88 -1.15 -23.28
C SER A 344 37.44 -1.95 -24.48
N ASP A 345 37.49 -1.35 -25.68
CA ASP A 345 38.14 -1.94 -26.87
C ASP A 345 39.65 -1.66 -26.90
N GLN A 346 40.15 -0.76 -26.05
CA GLN A 346 41.59 -0.71 -25.77
C GLN A 346 41.95 -1.89 -24.87
N GLU A 347 42.66 -2.83 -25.48
CA GLU A 347 43.32 -3.98 -24.87
C GLU A 347 43.66 -3.76 -23.40
N HIS A 348 43.21 -4.69 -22.56
CA HIS A 348 43.78 -4.86 -21.23
C HIS A 348 45.31 -4.90 -21.39
N PRO A 349 46.10 -4.05 -20.71
CA PRO A 349 47.54 -4.23 -20.73
C PRO A 349 47.82 -5.62 -20.17
N GLN A 350 48.31 -6.51 -21.05
CA GLN A 350 48.77 -7.83 -20.66
C GLN A 350 49.70 -7.67 -19.46
N ALA A 351 49.46 -8.47 -18.42
CA ALA A 351 50.35 -8.53 -17.28
C ALA A 351 51.79 -8.76 -17.78
N LEU A 352 52.64 -7.75 -17.57
CA LEU A 352 54.09 -7.87 -17.78
C LEU A 352 54.59 -9.04 -16.93
N PRO A 353 55.32 -10.01 -17.50
CA PRO A 353 55.89 -11.09 -16.72
C PRO A 353 56.91 -10.51 -15.73
N LEU A 354 56.78 -10.93 -14.47
CA LEU A 354 57.72 -10.65 -13.38
C LEU A 354 59.14 -11.03 -13.81
N ARG A 355 59.94 -10.03 -14.24
CA ARG A 355 61.38 -10.18 -14.39
C ARG A 355 62.08 -9.69 -13.13
N GLY A 356 62.84 -10.61 -12.55
CA GLY A 356 63.56 -10.45 -11.30
C GLY A 356 64.54 -9.27 -11.29
N ARG A 357 64.49 -8.56 -10.16
CA ARG A 357 65.58 -7.94 -9.41
C ARG A 357 66.94 -7.85 -10.12
N GLN A 358 67.36 -6.64 -10.47
CA GLN A 358 68.75 -6.22 -10.35
C GLN A 358 68.82 -4.75 -9.94
N GLN A 359 69.52 -4.51 -8.83
CA GLN A 359 69.93 -3.19 -8.36
C GLN A 359 70.85 -2.54 -9.40
N ARG A 360 70.73 -1.22 -9.59
CA ARG A 360 71.89 -0.33 -9.69
C ARG A 360 71.49 1.12 -9.41
N ILE A 361 72.35 1.71 -8.59
CA ILE A 361 72.49 3.11 -8.19
C ILE A 361 73.03 3.90 -9.39
N PHE A 362 72.53 5.12 -9.63
CA PHE A 362 73.33 6.35 -9.81
C PHE A 362 72.44 7.60 -9.97
N ASP A 363 72.89 8.68 -9.33
CA ASP A 363 72.45 10.08 -9.42
C ASP A 363 72.35 10.62 -10.86
N SER A 364 71.41 11.55 -11.08
CA SER A 364 71.71 12.96 -11.35
C SER A 364 70.49 13.75 -11.85
N THR A 365 70.35 14.91 -11.22
CA THR A 365 69.60 16.13 -11.55
C THR A 365 69.39 16.45 -13.04
N GLY A 366 68.19 16.94 -13.38
CA GLY A 366 67.90 17.62 -14.64
C GLY A 366 66.42 17.96 -14.79
N GLU A 367 66.09 19.24 -14.57
CA GLU A 367 64.77 19.87 -14.69
C GLU A 367 64.10 19.65 -16.06
N LEU A 368 62.76 19.70 -16.11
CA LEU A 368 61.94 20.49 -17.05
C LEU A 368 60.42 20.23 -16.90
N LEU A 369 59.77 21.16 -16.18
CA LEU A 369 58.47 21.83 -16.40
C LEU A 369 57.33 21.18 -17.23
N HIS A 370 56.22 20.89 -16.54
CA HIS A 370 54.80 21.24 -16.80
C HIS A 370 53.93 20.27 -15.96
N GLY A 371 53.06 20.65 -15.02
CA GLY A 371 52.08 21.73 -15.03
C GLY A 371 50.68 21.10 -15.11
N ASP A 372 50.15 20.63 -13.97
CA ASP A 372 48.72 20.64 -13.56
C ASP A 372 48.35 19.58 -12.49
N LEU A 373 48.54 19.98 -11.23
CA LEU A 373 47.53 20.01 -10.17
C LEU A 373 46.49 18.87 -10.08
N ALA A 374 46.96 17.63 -9.95
CA ALA A 374 46.21 16.60 -9.21
C ALA A 374 46.41 16.83 -7.69
N GLY A 375 45.76 17.86 -7.16
CA GLY A 375 45.70 18.09 -5.72
C GLY A 375 44.99 16.92 -5.04
N ARG A 376 45.75 16.02 -4.38
CA ARG A 376 45.23 15.20 -3.28
C ARG A 376 44.58 16.16 -2.28
N ARG A 377 43.25 16.33 -2.35
CA ARG A 377 42.51 17.03 -1.30
C ARG A 377 42.71 16.25 -0.01
N ARG A 378 43.56 16.76 0.89
CA ARG A 378 43.59 16.30 2.28
C ARG A 378 42.21 16.56 2.85
N ILE A 379 41.50 15.51 3.23
CA ILE A 379 40.20 15.64 3.88
C ILE A 379 40.48 15.97 5.33
N ALA A 380 40.11 17.19 5.74
CA ALA A 380 40.14 17.57 7.15
C ALA A 380 38.94 16.92 7.85
N VAL A 381 39.21 16.25 8.97
CA VAL A 381 38.20 15.71 9.88
C VAL A 381 38.03 16.73 10.99
N ASP A 382 36.85 17.32 11.08
CA ASP A 382 36.49 18.30 12.11
C ASP A 382 35.22 17.85 12.82
N TYR A 383 35.15 18.11 14.12
CA TYR A 383 34.05 17.75 15.01
C TYR A 383 33.56 19.00 15.75
N GLU A 384 32.25 19.07 15.99
CA GLU A 384 31.70 20.08 16.90
C GLU A 384 32.25 19.85 18.31
N LYS A 385 33.00 20.82 18.86
CA LYS A 385 33.73 20.64 20.11
C LYS A 385 32.82 20.43 21.33
N ASP A 386 31.71 21.15 21.41
CA ASP A 386 30.79 21.13 22.55
C ASP A 386 29.43 20.61 22.09
N VAL A 387 29.03 19.44 22.59
CA VAL A 387 27.80 18.74 22.20
C VAL A 387 26.93 18.46 23.41
N PHE A 388 25.60 18.46 23.22
CA PHE A 388 24.62 18.33 24.30
C PHE A 388 23.77 17.08 24.12
N VAL A 389 23.67 16.27 25.18
CA VAL A 389 22.93 14.99 25.18
C VAL A 389 22.09 14.90 26.44
N HIS A 390 20.83 14.50 26.31
CA HIS A 390 20.00 14.25 27.49
C HIS A 390 20.38 12.92 28.15
N ARG A 391 20.38 12.88 29.48
CA ARG A 391 20.59 11.63 30.25
C ARG A 391 19.58 10.53 29.91
N ALA A 392 18.40 10.91 29.42
CA ALA A 392 17.36 9.98 28.97
C ALA A 392 17.57 9.45 27.54
N ALA A 393 18.68 9.76 26.87
CA ALA A 393 18.94 9.32 25.49
C ALA A 393 18.94 7.79 25.36
N ALA A 394 18.33 7.30 24.28
CA ALA A 394 18.24 5.89 24.00
C ALA A 394 19.55 5.36 23.39
N ALA A 395 19.74 4.04 23.46
CA ALA A 395 20.86 3.38 22.79
C ALA A 395 20.83 3.65 21.28
N TYR A 396 22.01 3.73 20.68
CA TYR A 396 22.27 4.10 19.28
C TYR A 396 21.87 5.53 18.90
N TYR A 397 21.60 6.42 19.87
CA TYR A 397 21.43 7.84 19.58
C TYR A 397 22.74 8.45 19.08
N ARG A 398 22.68 9.18 17.96
CA ARG A 398 23.82 9.87 17.35
C ARG A 398 24.10 11.18 18.10
N VAL A 399 25.29 11.28 18.68
CA VAL A 399 25.73 12.45 19.48
C VAL A 399 26.52 13.44 18.63
N ALA A 400 27.55 12.97 17.94
CA ALA A 400 28.45 13.81 17.15
C ALA A 400 29.02 13.02 15.97
N GLN A 401 29.42 13.72 14.91
CA GLN A 401 30.04 13.11 13.74
C GLN A 401 30.98 14.11 13.04
N PRO A 402 31.89 13.63 12.18
CA PRO A 402 32.67 14.52 11.33
C PRO A 402 31.80 15.27 10.31
N ASP A 403 32.11 16.54 10.04
CA ASP A 403 31.39 17.36 9.03
C ASP A 403 31.34 16.69 7.64
N ARG A 404 32.38 15.93 7.30
CA ARG A 404 32.53 15.23 6.00
C ARG A 404 32.47 13.72 6.12
N PHE A 405 31.68 13.19 7.05
CA PHE A 405 31.60 11.74 7.30
C PHE A 405 31.21 10.92 6.05
N MET A 406 30.36 11.46 5.16
CA MET A 406 29.98 10.81 3.90
C MET A 406 31.17 10.58 2.96
N ASP A 407 32.14 11.50 2.93
CA ASP A 407 33.37 11.34 2.13
C ASP A 407 34.27 10.26 2.75
N LEU A 408 34.33 10.20 4.09
CA LEU A 408 35.10 9.19 4.84
C LEU A 408 34.54 7.78 4.62
N LEU A 409 33.21 7.63 4.62
CA LEU A 409 32.53 6.36 4.37
C LEU A 409 32.91 5.75 3.00
N ARG A 410 33.14 6.59 1.99
CA ARG A 410 33.54 6.16 0.64
C ARG A 410 35.00 5.70 0.56
N LEU A 411 35.89 6.29 1.37
CA LEU A 411 37.34 6.10 1.24
C LEU A 411 37.86 4.86 1.98
N ARG A 412 37.13 4.31 2.97
CA ARG A 412 37.42 3.07 3.73
C ARG A 412 38.84 2.91 4.34
N ASN A 413 39.69 3.93 4.24
CA ASN A 413 41.10 3.89 4.63
C ASN A 413 41.37 4.51 6.00
N TRP A 414 40.33 4.94 6.69
CA TRP A 414 40.40 5.62 7.98
C TRP A 414 39.91 4.68 9.08
N ARG A 415 40.58 4.72 10.23
CA ARG A 415 40.18 3.95 11.41
C ARG A 415 40.08 4.86 12.61
N PHE A 416 38.89 4.92 13.18
CA PHE A 416 38.55 5.72 14.35
C PHE A 416 38.53 4.85 15.60
N ALA A 417 39.02 5.38 16.71
CA ALA A 417 39.00 4.73 18.01
C ALA A 417 38.76 5.74 19.13
N LEU A 418 37.97 5.33 20.12
CA LEU A 418 37.76 6.09 21.35
C LEU A 418 38.83 5.69 22.36
N ALA A 419 39.75 6.61 22.68
CA ALA A 419 40.93 6.31 23.51
C ALA A 419 40.62 6.32 25.01
N GLU A 420 39.72 7.21 25.47
CA GLU A 420 39.31 7.30 26.87
C GLU A 420 37.82 7.67 26.95
N ASP A 421 37.04 6.85 27.66
CA ASP A 421 35.65 7.12 28.05
C ASP A 421 35.44 6.67 29.50
N ARG A 422 35.37 7.63 30.42
CA ARG A 422 35.14 7.37 31.86
C ARG A 422 33.68 7.05 32.18
N SER A 423 32.76 7.45 31.31
CA SER A 423 31.32 7.17 31.49
C SER A 423 30.97 5.73 31.14
N GLY A 424 31.72 5.12 30.21
CA GLY A 424 31.38 3.83 29.61
C GLY A 424 30.11 3.87 28.75
N ALA A 425 29.44 5.01 28.66
CA ALA A 425 28.14 5.18 28.01
C ALA A 425 28.26 5.39 26.50
N PHE A 426 29.43 5.79 25.99
CA PHE A 426 29.61 6.17 24.59
C PHE A 426 30.32 5.10 23.77
N GLY A 427 30.04 5.10 22.48
CA GLY A 427 30.71 4.28 21.47
C GLY A 427 31.05 5.12 20.24
N LEU A 428 32.02 4.66 19.46
CA LEU A 428 32.49 5.33 18.23
C LEU A 428 32.50 4.30 17.10
N THR A 429 31.98 4.67 15.92
CA THR A 429 32.05 3.80 14.74
C THR A 429 33.46 3.81 14.14
N GLU A 430 34.03 2.64 13.85
CA GLU A 430 35.43 2.53 13.42
C GLU A 430 35.68 3.13 12.03
N THR A 431 34.69 3.10 11.15
CA THR A 431 34.82 3.47 9.72
C THR A 431 34.42 4.91 9.41
N ALA A 432 33.50 5.49 10.19
CA ALA A 432 32.97 6.83 9.94
C ALA A 432 33.20 7.81 11.10
N GLY A 433 33.66 7.34 12.27
CA GLY A 433 33.94 8.19 13.43
C GLY A 433 32.69 8.81 14.06
N ILE A 434 31.53 8.18 13.92
CA ILE A 434 30.26 8.66 14.48
C ILE A 434 30.22 8.29 15.96
N LEU A 435 30.07 9.28 16.84
CA LEU A 435 29.90 9.10 18.27
C LEU A 435 28.41 8.85 18.58
N TYR A 436 28.14 7.79 19.34
CA TYR A 436 26.78 7.39 19.70
C TYR A 436 26.67 6.91 21.15
N VAL A 437 25.45 6.85 21.66
CA VAL A 437 25.14 6.27 22.98
C VAL A 437 25.15 4.74 22.88
N ARG A 438 26.14 4.10 23.50
CA ARG A 438 26.29 2.64 23.55
C ARG A 438 25.46 2.02 24.68
N ASP A 439 25.52 2.62 25.87
CA ASP A 439 24.81 2.14 27.06
C ASP A 439 23.99 3.28 27.68
N ALA A 440 22.67 3.20 27.50
CA ALA A 440 21.73 4.19 28.01
C ALA A 440 21.61 4.14 29.55
N LEU A 441 21.81 2.98 30.18
CA LEU A 441 21.75 2.86 31.65
C LEU A 441 22.98 3.49 32.29
N ALA A 442 24.15 3.34 31.67
CA ALA A 442 25.37 4.02 32.09
C ALA A 442 25.25 5.54 31.93
N LEU A 443 24.60 6.01 30.85
CA LEU A 443 24.35 7.43 30.62
C LEU A 443 23.42 8.05 31.67
N GLU A 444 22.35 7.34 32.03
CA GLU A 444 21.37 7.80 33.02
C GLU A 444 22.02 8.00 34.41
N HIS A 445 22.86 7.03 34.82
CA HIS A 445 23.54 7.01 36.12
C HIS A 445 24.91 7.69 36.12
N ALA A 446 25.28 8.39 35.04
CA ALA A 446 26.57 9.06 34.91
C ALA A 446 26.79 10.07 36.06
N SER A 447 27.95 10.02 36.72
CA SER A 447 28.21 10.86 37.90
C SER A 447 28.54 12.32 37.56
N GLU A 448 29.10 12.57 36.38
CA GLU A 448 29.54 13.89 35.94
C GLU A 448 28.51 14.51 34.98
N THR A 449 28.49 15.85 34.90
CA THR A 449 27.63 16.58 33.97
C THR A 449 28.34 16.89 32.65
N VAL A 450 29.66 16.80 32.60
CA VAL A 450 30.46 17.05 31.39
C VAL A 450 31.53 15.98 31.28
N TYR A 451 31.59 15.30 30.14
CA TYR A 451 32.60 14.28 29.84
C TYR A 451 33.52 14.75 28.71
N PHE A 452 34.82 14.55 28.90
CA PHE A 452 35.84 14.82 27.88
C PHE A 452 36.22 13.51 27.18
N LEU A 453 35.81 13.37 25.94
CA LEU A 453 36.05 12.16 25.15
C LEU A 453 37.22 12.38 24.18
N ASN A 454 38.23 11.52 24.25
CA ASN A 454 39.38 11.59 23.35
C ASN A 454 39.20 10.66 22.15
N ILE A 455 38.91 11.26 20.99
CA ILE A 455 38.70 10.58 19.72
C ILE A 455 40.03 10.56 18.98
N THR A 456 40.46 9.38 18.53
CA THR A 456 41.69 9.21 17.76
C THR A 456 41.40 8.58 16.41
N TRP A 457 42.13 8.96 15.37
CA TRP A 457 42.02 8.31 14.07
C TRP A 457 43.35 8.21 13.33
N GLN A 458 43.44 7.23 12.45
CA GLN A 458 44.56 7.06 11.53
C GLN A 458 44.12 7.43 10.11
N ASP A 459 44.78 8.41 9.50
CA ASP A 459 44.60 8.76 8.09
C ASP A 459 45.19 7.65 7.19
N GLY A 460 44.86 7.62 5.89
CA GLY A 460 45.35 6.67 4.90
C GLY A 460 46.89 6.67 4.75
N ASP A 461 47.55 7.77 5.10
CA ASP A 461 49.01 7.88 5.18
C ASP A 461 49.59 7.40 6.54
N LYS A 462 48.79 6.74 7.38
CA LYS A 462 49.10 6.21 8.73
C LYS A 462 49.53 7.25 9.77
N HIS A 463 49.15 8.51 9.58
CA HIS A 463 49.32 9.53 10.60
C HIS A 463 48.21 9.43 11.64
N SER A 464 48.58 9.41 12.92
CA SER A 464 47.63 9.42 14.02
C SER A 464 47.25 10.84 14.40
N HIS A 465 45.95 11.07 14.52
CA HIS A 465 45.35 12.32 14.95
C HIS A 465 44.51 12.09 16.20
N ALA A 466 44.33 13.14 17.01
CA ALA A 466 43.52 13.12 18.21
C ALA A 466 42.70 14.41 18.33
N PHE A 467 41.47 14.29 18.82
CA PHE A 467 40.56 15.39 19.08
C PHE A 467 39.80 15.14 20.37
N VAL A 468 39.64 16.18 21.19
CA VAL A 468 38.91 16.11 22.46
C VAL A 468 37.54 16.75 22.29
N LEU A 469 36.50 15.94 22.49
CA LEU A 469 35.10 16.33 22.42
C LEU A 469 34.55 16.56 23.83
N ASN A 470 33.83 17.66 24.06
CA ASN A 470 33.16 17.96 25.31
C ASN A 470 31.69 17.59 25.20
N VAL A 471 31.25 16.56 25.94
CA VAL A 471 29.86 16.12 25.97
C VAL A 471 29.18 16.63 27.24
N HIS A 472 28.23 17.54 27.09
CA HIS A 472 27.42 18.10 28.17
C HIS A 472 26.15 17.27 28.35
N LEU A 473 25.95 16.72 29.55
CA LEU A 473 24.78 15.93 29.91
C LEU A 473 23.69 16.82 30.51
N GLU A 474 22.58 16.91 29.80
CA GLU A 474 21.39 17.63 30.26
C GLU A 474 20.49 16.71 31.09
N GLU A 475 19.99 17.23 32.22
CA GLU A 475 19.04 16.50 33.06
C GLU A 475 17.64 16.48 32.44
N GLY A 476 16.91 15.40 32.73
CA GLY A 476 15.53 15.25 32.30
C GLY A 476 15.38 14.82 30.83
N ARG A 477 14.26 15.24 30.23
CA ARG A 477 13.86 14.91 28.86
C ARG A 477 13.59 16.19 28.08
N PRO A 478 13.62 16.15 26.74
CA PRO A 478 13.18 17.27 25.92
C PRO A 478 11.75 17.71 26.29
N ALA A 479 11.50 19.02 26.39
CA ALA A 479 10.26 19.61 26.92
C ALA A 479 8.95 19.15 26.23
N ASN A 480 9.02 18.57 25.04
CA ASN A 480 7.87 18.15 24.23
C ASN A 480 7.64 16.62 24.20
N ALA A 481 8.35 15.84 25.01
CA ALA A 481 8.31 14.38 24.95
C ALA A 481 7.42 13.75 26.03
N SER A 482 6.24 13.24 25.66
CA SER A 482 5.34 12.57 26.62
C SER A 482 5.67 11.08 26.83
N CYS A 483 6.28 10.41 25.84
CA CYS A 483 6.64 8.98 25.86
C CYS A 483 5.54 8.04 26.42
N GLU A 484 4.27 8.38 26.19
CA GLU A 484 3.10 7.68 26.74
C GLU A 484 2.85 6.35 26.03
N VAL A 485 3.22 6.26 24.75
CA VAL A 485 2.98 5.09 23.92
C VAL A 485 4.11 4.10 24.13
N ARG A 486 3.77 2.84 24.41
CA ARG A 486 4.71 1.71 24.42
C ARG A 486 4.23 0.64 23.45
N LEU A 487 5.12 0.17 22.59
CA LEU A 487 4.83 -0.94 21.69
C LEU A 487 5.08 -2.27 22.43
N LYS A 488 4.38 -3.34 22.03
CA LYS A 488 4.64 -4.70 22.55
C LYS A 488 5.88 -5.36 21.91
N SER A 489 6.55 -4.65 21.00
CA SER A 489 7.75 -5.07 20.30
C SER A 489 8.96 -5.14 21.25
N ARG A 490 9.90 -6.04 20.97
CA ARG A 490 11.19 -6.08 21.69
C ARG A 490 12.17 -5.03 21.22
N SER A 491 12.09 -4.58 19.96
CA SER A 491 13.03 -3.58 19.42
C SER A 491 12.69 -2.16 19.83
N GLN A 492 11.41 -1.83 20.05
CA GLN A 492 10.98 -0.45 20.32
C GLN A 492 11.49 0.55 19.27
N THR A 493 11.52 0.18 17.98
CA THR A 493 11.93 1.11 16.91
C THR A 493 10.83 2.12 16.55
N CYS A 494 11.22 3.35 16.22
CA CYS A 494 10.28 4.39 15.75
C CYS A 494 9.54 3.97 14.47
N ALA A 495 10.19 3.18 13.60
CA ALA A 495 9.69 2.78 12.28
C ALA A 495 8.40 1.94 12.31
N GLN A 496 8.03 1.39 13.46
CA GLN A 496 6.80 0.61 13.64
C GLN A 496 5.54 1.46 13.74
N VAL A 497 5.69 2.75 14.05
CA VAL A 497 4.55 3.61 14.33
C VAL A 497 3.94 4.11 13.02
N LYS A 498 2.76 3.57 12.68
CA LYS A 498 2.01 3.91 11.46
C LYS A 498 1.41 5.32 11.47
N TYR A 499 1.04 5.87 12.62
CA TYR A 499 0.25 7.10 12.68
C TYR A 499 1.05 8.29 13.23
N ARG A 500 0.96 9.44 12.55
CA ARG A 500 1.63 10.69 12.95
C ARG A 500 1.36 11.11 14.39
N GLN A 501 0.11 10.97 14.85
CA GLN A 501 -0.26 11.32 16.22
C GLN A 501 0.39 10.42 17.28
N GLN A 502 0.66 9.17 16.94
CA GLN A 502 1.34 8.23 17.83
C GLN A 502 2.86 8.44 17.81
N CYS A 503 3.42 8.80 16.64
CA CYS A 503 4.85 8.99 16.47
C CYS A 503 5.43 10.02 17.46
N GLY A 504 4.78 11.19 17.57
CA GLY A 504 5.19 12.24 18.51
C GLY A 504 4.96 11.93 20.00
N LYS A 505 4.42 10.76 20.33
CA LYS A 505 4.21 10.28 21.71
C LYS A 505 4.97 8.99 22.01
N PHE A 506 5.67 8.43 21.03
CA PHE A 506 6.45 7.21 21.14
C PHE A 506 7.92 7.57 21.28
N CYS A 507 8.63 6.94 22.21
CA CYS A 507 10.06 7.15 22.44
C CYS A 507 10.76 5.82 22.18
N GLY A 508 11.40 5.72 21.03
CA GLY A 508 12.02 4.49 20.54
C GLY A 508 13.55 4.50 20.64
N LEU A 509 14.17 3.52 20.01
CA LEU A 509 15.61 3.46 19.81
C LEU A 509 16.14 4.70 19.08
N ALA A 510 17.42 5.02 19.30
CA ALA A 510 18.15 6.09 18.64
C ALA A 510 17.58 7.51 18.80
N THR A 511 16.72 7.78 19.79
CA THR A 511 16.26 9.13 20.13
C THR A 511 17.10 9.77 21.24
N ASN A 512 17.16 11.10 21.29
CA ASN A 512 17.82 11.87 22.37
C ASN A 512 16.99 11.89 23.68
N GLY A 513 16.25 10.81 23.98
CA GLY A 513 15.34 10.73 25.13
C GLY A 513 14.01 11.44 24.92
N GLY A 514 13.81 11.99 23.72
CA GLY A 514 12.57 12.56 23.24
C GLY A 514 11.72 11.59 22.44
N ALA A 515 10.57 12.08 21.98
CA ALA A 515 9.70 11.35 21.08
C ALA A 515 10.30 11.24 19.67
N CYS A 516 9.91 10.20 18.94
CA CYS A 516 10.20 10.03 17.53
C CYS A 516 9.58 11.17 16.72
N MET A 517 10.17 11.45 15.56
CA MET A 517 9.73 12.51 14.66
C MET A 517 8.99 11.91 13.47
N TRP A 518 7.92 12.58 13.05
CA TRP A 518 7.22 12.21 11.83
C TRP A 518 7.83 12.95 10.63
N ARG A 519 8.19 12.21 9.59
CA ARG A 519 8.67 12.76 8.32
C ARG A 519 7.71 12.39 7.18
N GLY A 520 7.63 13.27 6.20
CA GLY A 520 6.87 13.04 4.98
C GLY A 520 5.36 13.15 5.15
N SER A 521 4.62 12.75 4.11
CA SER A 521 3.16 12.79 4.10
C SER A 521 2.55 11.39 4.01
N SER A 522 1.59 11.09 4.89
CA SER A 522 0.80 9.86 4.82
C SER A 522 -0.12 9.80 3.60
N THR A 523 -0.35 10.94 2.94
CA THR A 523 -1.14 11.06 1.70
C THR A 523 -0.25 11.22 0.46
N ALA A 524 1.06 11.07 0.62
CA ALA A 524 1.96 11.12 -0.51
C ALA A 524 1.65 9.95 -1.46
N MET A 525 1.44 10.27 -2.73
CA MET A 525 1.54 9.28 -3.80
C MET A 525 2.98 8.73 -3.87
N PHE A 526 3.24 7.79 -4.78
CA PHE A 526 4.54 7.12 -4.88
C PHE A 526 5.67 8.13 -5.05
N SER A 527 6.43 8.39 -3.99
CA SER A 527 7.40 9.47 -3.98
C SER A 527 8.48 9.26 -2.92
N LYS A 528 9.52 10.06 -3.02
CA LYS A 528 10.62 10.16 -2.05
C LYS A 528 10.20 10.78 -0.70
N ASN A 529 8.97 11.29 -0.60
CA ASN A 529 8.42 11.99 0.58
C ASN A 529 7.29 11.20 1.26
N TYR A 530 7.39 9.86 1.21
CA TYR A 530 6.48 8.96 1.89
C TYR A 530 6.47 9.22 3.41
N GLY A 531 5.33 8.99 4.05
CA GLY A 531 5.15 9.16 5.49
C GLY A 531 5.90 8.06 6.25
N SER A 532 6.67 8.43 7.28
CA SER A 532 7.34 7.46 8.16
C SER A 532 7.63 8.09 9.52
N CYS A 533 7.65 7.25 10.58
CA CYS A 533 8.09 7.64 11.91
C CYS A 533 9.56 7.25 12.12
N VAL A 534 10.38 8.21 12.53
CA VAL A 534 11.85 8.11 12.52
C VAL A 534 12.46 8.69 13.80
N PRO A 535 13.65 8.24 14.22
CA PRO A 535 14.31 8.80 15.38
C PRO A 535 14.82 10.23 15.15
N ASP A 536 15.52 10.47 14.02
CA ASP A 536 15.96 11.79 13.57
C ASP A 536 15.74 11.91 12.05
N ALA A 537 14.95 12.89 11.62
CA ALA A 537 14.58 13.11 10.22
C ALA A 537 15.74 13.63 9.35
N ARG A 538 16.84 14.07 9.96
CA ARG A 538 18.06 14.48 9.24
C ARG A 538 18.85 13.29 8.71
N TYR A 539 18.84 12.19 9.46
CA TYR A 539 19.65 10.99 9.17
C TYR A 539 18.80 9.78 8.81
N CYS A 540 17.49 9.80 9.11
CA CYS A 540 16.61 8.67 8.85
C CYS A 540 15.24 9.11 8.30
N PRO A 541 14.77 8.62 7.13
CA PRO A 541 15.58 7.99 6.09
C PRO A 541 16.36 9.04 5.27
N ASP A 542 17.67 8.99 5.29
CA ASP A 542 18.54 9.79 4.41
C ASP A 542 18.97 9.01 3.15
N ARG A 543 18.54 7.74 3.02
CA ARG A 543 18.81 6.79 1.93
C ARG A 543 20.20 6.16 1.99
N VAL A 544 20.93 6.35 3.07
CA VAL A 544 22.27 5.81 3.26
C VAL A 544 22.29 5.06 4.59
N CYS A 545 22.30 3.73 4.52
CA CYS A 545 22.62 2.92 5.68
C CYS A 545 24.09 3.15 6.06
N ASP A 546 24.31 4.01 7.05
CA ASP A 546 25.66 4.39 7.46
C ASP A 546 26.24 3.46 8.54
N ALA A 547 27.50 3.68 8.91
CA ALA A 547 28.20 2.78 9.84
C ALA A 547 27.53 2.64 11.22
N LEU A 548 26.74 3.63 11.67
CA LEU A 548 26.01 3.52 12.93
C LEU A 548 24.75 2.67 12.75
N GLU A 549 24.05 2.85 11.64
CA GLU A 549 22.84 2.10 11.33
C GLU A 549 23.14 0.65 10.94
N GLU A 550 24.29 0.38 10.33
CA GLU A 550 24.77 -0.98 10.08
C GLU A 550 25.03 -1.77 11.37
N LEU A 551 25.45 -1.11 12.47
CA LEU A 551 25.64 -1.77 13.78
C LEU A 551 24.32 -2.29 14.34
N ASN A 552 23.24 -1.54 14.16
CA ASN A 552 21.91 -1.96 14.54
C ASN A 552 20.87 -1.47 13.52
N PRO A 553 20.52 -2.31 12.53
CA PRO A 553 19.57 -1.94 11.47
C PRO A 553 18.18 -1.54 11.97
N LEU A 554 17.84 -1.81 13.24
CA LEU A 554 16.57 -1.40 13.85
C LEU A 554 16.55 0.07 14.27
N ALA A 555 17.70 0.77 14.27
CA ALA A 555 17.76 2.21 14.50
C ALA A 555 17.11 2.99 13.33
N CYS A 556 17.46 2.65 12.09
CA CYS A 556 16.83 3.15 10.88
C CYS A 556 16.59 2.02 9.85
N PRO A 557 15.58 1.16 10.06
CA PRO A 557 15.32 0.05 9.15
C PRO A 557 14.89 0.53 7.76
N GLN A 558 14.38 1.76 7.63
CA GLN A 558 13.99 2.34 6.35
C GLN A 558 15.16 2.50 5.38
N ASP A 559 16.41 2.58 5.85
CA ASP A 559 17.60 2.72 4.99
C ASP A 559 18.43 1.44 4.91
N CYS A 560 18.38 0.58 5.94
CA CYS A 560 19.22 -0.61 6.05
C CYS A 560 18.55 -1.93 5.63
N THR A 561 17.22 -1.98 5.53
CA THR A 561 16.51 -3.24 5.21
C THR A 561 16.79 -3.70 3.78
N PRO A 562 17.17 -4.96 3.53
CA PRO A 562 17.41 -5.43 2.17
C PRO A 562 16.13 -5.42 1.33
N ALA A 563 16.23 -4.99 0.07
CA ALA A 563 15.11 -4.86 -0.86
C ALA A 563 14.18 -6.10 -0.93
N SER A 564 14.75 -7.30 -0.82
CA SER A 564 14.00 -8.57 -0.82
C SER A 564 12.97 -8.74 0.28
N ARG A 565 13.05 -7.93 1.36
CA ARG A 565 12.12 -8.02 2.50
C ARG A 565 11.05 -6.94 2.49
N ILE A 566 11.18 -5.93 1.64
CA ILE A 566 10.25 -4.81 1.57
C ILE A 566 9.05 -5.24 0.72
N VAL A 567 7.85 -5.08 1.27
CA VAL A 567 6.59 -5.46 0.61
C VAL A 567 5.81 -4.21 0.21
N GLY A 568 5.08 -4.30 -0.89
CA GLY A 568 4.25 -3.21 -1.41
C GLY A 568 4.99 -2.32 -2.41
N PRO A 569 4.33 -1.24 -2.87
CA PRO A 569 4.87 -0.35 -3.89
C PRO A 569 6.04 0.46 -3.31
N HIS A 570 7.27 0.08 -3.68
CA HIS A 570 8.48 0.82 -3.32
C HIS A 570 9.56 0.78 -4.42
N THR A 571 10.49 1.74 -4.40
CA THR A 571 11.83 1.60 -4.99
C THR A 571 12.87 1.48 -3.87
N SER A 572 13.93 0.72 -4.09
CA SER A 572 15.04 0.60 -3.14
C SER A 572 16.17 1.57 -3.47
N ASN A 573 17.06 1.84 -2.52
CA ASN A 573 18.24 2.67 -2.78
C ASN A 573 19.23 1.92 -3.71
N ASP A 574 20.23 2.64 -4.23
CA ASP A 574 21.19 2.14 -5.22
C ASP A 574 21.96 0.89 -4.75
N ASN A 575 22.21 0.79 -3.43
CA ASN A 575 22.85 -0.36 -2.80
C ASN A 575 21.92 -1.58 -2.62
N LYS A 576 20.66 -1.49 -3.07
CA LYS A 576 19.58 -2.48 -2.85
C LYS A 576 19.19 -2.68 -1.38
N HIS A 577 19.44 -1.68 -0.54
CA HIS A 577 18.96 -1.60 0.82
C HIS A 577 18.09 -0.35 0.99
N GLY A 578 17.13 -0.41 1.90
CA GLY A 578 16.23 0.68 2.23
C GLY A 578 15.18 1.02 1.17
N ILE A 579 14.37 2.02 1.51
CA ILE A 579 13.26 2.55 0.72
C ILE A 579 13.68 3.90 0.18
N GLN A 580 13.83 4.00 -1.14
CA GLN A 580 14.12 5.27 -1.81
C GLN A 580 12.83 6.07 -2.02
N SER A 581 11.79 5.41 -2.49
CA SER A 581 10.45 5.97 -2.72
C SER A 581 9.39 4.94 -2.31
N GLY A 582 8.26 5.42 -1.81
CA GLY A 582 7.13 4.60 -1.41
C GLY A 582 5.80 5.35 -1.54
N SER A 583 4.68 4.64 -1.39
CA SER A 583 3.35 5.23 -1.40
C SER A 583 2.74 5.26 0.01
N GLY A 584 2.12 6.39 0.36
CA GLY A 584 1.45 6.58 1.64
C GLY A 584 2.41 6.57 2.83
N THR A 585 2.06 5.79 3.86
CA THR A 585 2.92 5.58 5.03
C THR A 585 3.67 4.25 4.92
N CYS A 586 5.00 4.30 5.00
CA CYS A 586 5.84 3.11 5.12
C CYS A 586 6.18 2.85 6.59
N ILE A 587 6.10 1.58 6.99
CA ILE A 587 6.47 1.10 8.33
C ILE A 587 7.44 -0.07 8.19
N CYS A 588 8.23 -0.33 9.24
CA CYS A 588 9.11 -1.49 9.28
C CYS A 588 8.91 -2.26 10.59
N GLU A 589 8.69 -3.56 10.51
CA GLU A 589 8.50 -4.45 11.66
C GLU A 589 9.82 -5.05 12.17
N ASP A 590 9.78 -5.71 13.34
CA ASP A 590 10.94 -6.31 14.04
C ASP A 590 11.77 -7.31 13.21
N ASN A 591 11.18 -7.90 12.18
CA ASN A 591 11.80 -8.87 11.28
C ASN A 591 12.44 -8.22 10.03
N GLY A 592 12.37 -6.89 9.92
CA GLY A 592 12.76 -6.14 8.73
C GLY A 592 11.85 -6.42 7.54
N ARG A 593 10.55 -6.68 7.77
CA ARG A 593 9.50 -6.61 6.75
C ARG A 593 8.72 -5.30 6.84
#